data_AF-A0A3B8R5G0-F1
#
_entry.id   AF-A0A3B8R5G0-F1
#
_cell.length_a   1.000
_cell.length_b   1.000
_cell.length_c   1.000
_cell.angle_alpha   90.00
_cell.angle_beta   90.00
_cell.angle_gamma   90.00
#
_symmetry.space_group_name_H-M   'P 1'
#
loop_
_entity.id
_entity.type
_entity.pdbx_description
1 polymer ?
#
loop_
_entity_poly.entity_id
_entity_poly.type
_entity_poly.pdbx_seq_one_letter_code
_entity_poly.pdbx_strand_id
1 'polypeptide(L)'
;MKSDSKIYRFFFGRRGERRLPFGVMLLILVPFLIVGLYFQNRKYNALSANPFFTSTVVSDVYSLSNSRYLKYQISVDGKAYEGSAPRRGLSVGDSIGVVYQKDDPENNMTVFEYFDGPEFGSVIIFVIVAIVLAAYRWLTINRKYNDRCPELERSGKCTIYRTDKEYIFVTVYHANSSYPIKFLPLDCDNGAFENILTDIFHASQHDKYTEIKASELIKAMKQRSWRQLYMHSTSVRVTHDSHRLKILPTRKATDKGLDWDYDRELSFDLDRASWKNIIISIRKLLENNETER
;
A
#
# COMPACT_ATOMS: atom_id res chain seq x y z
N MET A 1 -19.80 11.71 -5.23
CA MET A 1 -18.92 11.18 -4.16
C MET A 1 -17.66 10.58 -4.78
N LYS A 2 -16.51 11.27 -4.63
CA LYS A 2 -15.18 10.80 -5.07
C LYS A 2 -14.69 9.71 -4.09
N SER A 3 -15.05 8.46 -4.31
CA SER A 3 -14.42 7.33 -3.61
C SER A 3 -13.14 6.92 -4.34
N ASP A 4 -12.14 7.79 -4.32
CA ASP A 4 -10.79 7.49 -4.79
C ASP A 4 -9.87 7.07 -3.63
N SER A 5 -10.47 6.43 -2.61
CA SER A 5 -9.74 5.99 -1.42
C SER A 5 -8.81 4.82 -1.79
N LYS A 6 -7.62 4.81 -1.20
CA LYS A 6 -6.60 3.75 -1.36
C LYS A 6 -7.19 2.34 -1.14
N ILE A 7 -8.17 2.26 -0.23
CA ILE A 7 -8.93 1.05 0.11
C ILE A 7 -9.81 0.60 -1.08
N TYR A 8 -10.51 1.53 -1.73
CA TYR A 8 -11.38 1.20 -2.87
C TYR A 8 -10.58 0.63 -4.05
N ARG A 9 -9.45 1.24 -4.43
CA ARG A 9 -8.61 0.74 -5.53
C ARG A 9 -7.93 -0.60 -5.19
N PHE A 10 -7.63 -0.86 -3.91
CA PHE A 10 -7.07 -2.15 -3.48
C PHE A 10 -8.08 -3.29 -3.66
N PHE A 11 -9.33 -3.09 -3.22
CA PHE A 11 -10.37 -4.11 -3.33
C PHE A 11 -10.95 -4.21 -4.73
N PHE A 12 -11.24 -3.08 -5.39
CA PHE A 12 -12.07 -3.05 -6.60
C PHE A 12 -11.31 -2.78 -7.91
N GLY A 13 -9.99 -2.59 -7.87
CA GLY A 13 -9.19 -2.31 -9.07
C GLY A 13 -9.39 -0.90 -9.62
N ARG A 14 -8.89 -0.64 -10.84
CA ARG A 14 -9.11 0.65 -11.53
C ARG A 14 -10.46 0.67 -12.23
N ARG A 15 -11.10 1.84 -12.26
CA ARG A 15 -12.32 2.09 -13.06
C ARG A 15 -12.05 1.71 -14.52
N GLY A 16 -12.77 0.71 -15.04
CA GLY A 16 -12.61 0.18 -16.41
C GLY A 16 -11.95 -1.19 -16.55
N GLU A 17 -11.43 -1.79 -15.47
CA GLU A 17 -10.97 -3.18 -15.51
C GLU A 17 -12.17 -4.15 -15.56
N ARG A 18 -12.24 -4.97 -16.62
CA ARG A 18 -13.33 -5.95 -16.84
C ARG A 18 -13.18 -7.25 -16.05
N ARG A 19 -12.03 -7.49 -15.41
CA ARG A 19 -11.77 -8.71 -14.63
C ARG A 19 -12.14 -8.48 -13.17
N LEU A 20 -12.74 -9.49 -12.55
CA LEU A 20 -13.06 -9.50 -11.12
C LEU A 20 -11.78 -9.16 -10.33
N PRO A 21 -11.78 -8.08 -9.52
CA PRO A 21 -10.56 -7.61 -8.90
C PRO A 21 -10.09 -8.64 -7.88
N PHE A 22 -8.85 -9.08 -8.04
CA PHE A 22 -8.22 -10.17 -7.27
C PHE A 22 -8.41 -10.03 -5.74
N GLY A 23 -8.52 -8.80 -5.22
CA GLY A 23 -8.79 -8.54 -3.80
C GLY A 23 -10.18 -8.99 -3.34
N VAL A 24 -11.22 -8.82 -4.16
CA VAL A 24 -12.58 -9.32 -3.86
C VAL A 24 -12.61 -10.84 -3.91
N MET A 25 -11.92 -11.46 -4.88
CA MET A 25 -11.83 -12.92 -4.96
C MET A 25 -11.18 -13.50 -3.70
N LEU A 26 -10.08 -12.92 -3.22
CA LEU A 26 -9.42 -13.36 -1.99
C LEU A 26 -10.29 -13.15 -0.74
N LEU A 27 -10.99 -12.02 -0.65
CA LEU A 27 -11.93 -11.73 0.46
C LEU A 27 -13.04 -12.77 0.59
N ILE A 28 -13.45 -13.38 -0.52
CA ILE A 28 -14.47 -14.43 -0.52
C ILE A 28 -13.82 -15.78 -0.26
N LEU A 29 -12.75 -16.13 -0.99
CA LEU A 29 -12.15 -17.46 -0.96
C LEU A 29 -11.55 -17.81 0.42
N VAL A 30 -10.83 -16.88 1.05
CA VAL A 30 -10.11 -17.15 2.30
C VAL A 30 -11.06 -17.50 3.46
N PRO A 31 -12.15 -16.76 3.72
CA PRO A 31 -13.13 -17.15 4.74
C PRO A 31 -13.77 -18.51 4.47
N PHE A 32 -14.12 -18.81 3.21
CA PHE A 32 -14.68 -20.12 2.85
C PHE A 32 -13.72 -21.27 3.18
N LEU A 33 -12.42 -21.09 2.89
CA LEU A 33 -11.39 -22.07 3.24
C LEU A 33 -11.25 -22.21 4.77
N ILE A 34 -11.16 -21.10 5.51
CA ILE A 34 -11.04 -21.13 6.99
C ILE A 34 -12.22 -21.83 7.63
N VAL A 35 -13.44 -21.51 7.20
CA VAL A 35 -14.67 -22.13 7.73
C VAL A 35 -14.71 -23.62 7.40
N GLY A 36 -14.36 -24.02 6.17
CA GLY A 36 -14.26 -25.42 5.78
C GLY A 36 -13.28 -26.20 6.65
N LEU A 37 -12.08 -25.64 6.87
CA LEU A 37 -11.06 -26.23 7.75
C LEU A 37 -11.55 -26.36 9.20
N TYR A 38 -12.24 -25.34 9.72
CA TYR A 38 -12.78 -25.36 11.08
C TYR A 38 -13.79 -26.50 11.27
N PHE A 39 -14.71 -26.70 10.32
CA PHE A 39 -15.71 -27.77 10.41
C PHE A 39 -15.08 -29.16 10.29
N GLN A 40 -14.12 -29.36 9.37
CA GLN A 40 -13.40 -30.63 9.25
C GLN A 40 -12.64 -30.96 10.55
N ASN A 41 -11.93 -29.99 11.12
CA ASN A 41 -11.18 -30.18 12.35
C ASN A 41 -12.10 -30.48 13.54
N ARG A 42 -13.25 -29.80 13.62
CA ARG A 42 -14.24 -30.05 14.67
C ARG A 42 -14.82 -31.46 14.60
N LYS A 43 -15.15 -31.95 13.38
CA LYS A 43 -15.63 -33.33 13.18
C LYS A 43 -14.59 -34.36 13.58
N TYR A 44 -13.35 -34.18 13.13
CA TYR A 44 -12.24 -35.08 13.48
C TYR A 44 -11.97 -35.10 14.99
N ASN A 45 -11.89 -33.95 15.63
CA ASN A 45 -11.63 -33.85 17.08
C ASN A 45 -12.77 -34.43 17.93
N ALA A 46 -14.02 -34.29 17.48
CA ALA A 46 -15.15 -34.91 18.17
C ALA A 46 -15.11 -36.45 18.05
N LEU A 47 -14.72 -36.96 16.89
CA LEU A 47 -14.58 -38.39 16.64
C LEU A 47 -13.39 -39.00 17.39
N SER A 48 -12.24 -38.31 17.43
CA SER A 48 -11.03 -38.77 18.13
C SER A 48 -11.14 -38.73 19.65
N ALA A 49 -12.09 -37.96 20.20
CA ALA A 49 -12.33 -37.91 21.65
C ALA A 49 -12.99 -39.20 22.20
N ASN A 50 -13.81 -39.88 21.40
CA ASN A 50 -14.50 -41.12 21.81
C ASN A 50 -14.69 -42.08 20.61
N PRO A 51 -13.58 -42.61 20.04
CA PRO A 51 -13.62 -43.38 18.80
C PRO A 51 -14.05 -44.83 19.06
N PHE A 52 -14.88 -45.36 18.17
CA PHE A 52 -15.25 -46.78 18.15
C PHE A 52 -15.04 -47.38 16.77
N PHE A 53 -14.46 -48.57 16.71
CA PHE A 53 -14.07 -49.22 15.47
C PHE A 53 -15.05 -50.32 15.10
N THR A 54 -15.44 -50.37 13.83
CA THR A 54 -16.29 -51.43 13.28
C THR A 54 -15.87 -51.76 11.84
N SER A 55 -16.37 -52.88 11.32
CA SER A 55 -16.19 -53.27 9.92
C SER A 55 -17.56 -53.30 9.26
N THR A 56 -17.62 -52.82 8.02
CA THR A 56 -18.82 -52.91 7.19
C THR A 56 -18.44 -53.24 5.75
N VAL A 57 -19.44 -53.36 4.88
CA VAL A 57 -19.28 -53.66 3.47
C VAL A 57 -19.60 -52.41 2.64
N VAL A 58 -18.84 -52.20 1.56
CA VAL A 58 -19.13 -51.16 0.58
C VAL A 58 -20.47 -51.46 -0.09
N SER A 59 -21.44 -50.58 0.11
CA SER A 59 -22.81 -50.74 -0.39
C SER A 59 -22.97 -50.25 -1.83
N ASP A 60 -22.28 -49.16 -2.19
CA ASP A 60 -22.38 -48.56 -3.53
C ASP A 60 -21.14 -47.70 -3.85
N VAL A 61 -20.98 -47.33 -5.12
CA VAL A 61 -19.94 -46.41 -5.60
C VAL A 61 -20.56 -45.36 -6.51
N TYR A 62 -20.35 -44.10 -6.20
CA TYR A 62 -20.81 -42.97 -7.00
C TYR A 62 -19.66 -42.08 -7.45
N SER A 63 -19.86 -41.32 -8.52
CA SER A 63 -18.90 -40.31 -8.99
C SER A 63 -19.39 -38.91 -8.69
N LEU A 64 -18.54 -38.10 -8.07
CA LEU A 64 -18.74 -36.67 -7.92
C LEU A 64 -17.65 -35.95 -8.73
N SER A 65 -18.05 -35.33 -9.86
CA SER A 65 -17.12 -34.79 -10.85
C SER A 65 -16.11 -35.87 -11.30
N ASN A 66 -14.80 -35.57 -11.24
CA ASN A 66 -13.73 -36.48 -11.63
C ASN A 66 -13.29 -37.45 -10.51
N SER A 67 -13.94 -37.43 -9.34
CA SER A 67 -13.58 -38.26 -8.18
C SER A 67 -14.65 -39.32 -7.91
N ARG A 68 -14.22 -40.55 -7.62
CA ARG A 68 -15.13 -41.65 -7.24
C ARG A 68 -15.16 -41.82 -5.73
N TYR A 69 -16.34 -42.00 -5.18
CA TYR A 69 -16.60 -42.18 -3.76
C TYR A 69 -17.33 -43.50 -3.54
N LEU A 70 -17.01 -44.15 -2.44
CA LEU A 70 -17.74 -45.32 -1.96
C LEU A 70 -18.79 -44.88 -0.92
N LYS A 71 -19.89 -45.62 -0.85
CA LYS A 71 -20.87 -45.55 0.22
C LYS A 71 -20.77 -46.80 1.08
N TYR A 72 -21.01 -46.63 2.36
CA TYR A 72 -21.15 -47.73 3.31
C TYR A 72 -22.22 -47.38 4.32
N GLN A 73 -22.69 -48.40 5.05
CA GLN A 73 -23.66 -48.24 6.12
C GLN A 73 -23.20 -49.02 7.35
N ILE A 74 -23.21 -48.38 8.52
CA ILE A 74 -22.93 -49.05 9.80
C ILE A 74 -24.24 -49.20 10.58
N SER A 75 -24.39 -50.30 11.31
CA SER A 75 -25.53 -50.50 12.21
C SER A 75 -25.05 -50.37 13.65
N VAL A 76 -25.62 -49.43 14.39
CA VAL A 76 -25.33 -49.17 15.81
C VAL A 76 -26.67 -49.16 16.56
N ASP A 77 -26.82 -50.02 17.56
CA ASP A 77 -28.05 -50.17 18.35
C ASP A 77 -29.33 -50.36 17.50
N GLY A 78 -29.20 -51.08 16.38
CA GLY A 78 -30.31 -51.35 15.45
C GLY A 78 -30.68 -50.18 14.53
N LYS A 79 -29.98 -49.06 14.60
CA LYS A 79 -30.10 -47.92 13.67
C LYS A 79 -28.97 -47.93 12.66
N ALA A 80 -29.30 -47.61 11.42
CA ALA A 80 -28.35 -47.63 10.33
C ALA A 80 -27.89 -46.21 9.99
N TYR A 81 -26.57 -46.01 9.91
CA TYR A 81 -25.92 -44.73 9.65
C TYR A 81 -25.11 -44.82 8.37
N GLU A 82 -25.27 -43.84 7.49
CA GLU A 82 -24.55 -43.79 6.22
C GLU A 82 -23.21 -43.07 6.36
N GLY A 83 -22.25 -43.51 5.55
CA GLY A 83 -20.97 -42.84 5.40
C GLY A 83 -20.44 -42.95 3.98
N SER A 84 -19.49 -42.08 3.64
CA SER A 84 -18.83 -42.10 2.33
C SER A 84 -17.36 -41.75 2.46
N ALA A 85 -16.56 -42.23 1.50
CA ALA A 85 -15.12 -41.97 1.45
C ALA A 85 -14.60 -42.04 0.01
N PRO A 86 -13.41 -41.50 -0.29
CA PRO A 86 -12.76 -41.66 -1.58
C PRO A 86 -12.54 -43.14 -1.94
N ARG A 87 -12.78 -43.49 -3.20
CA ARG A 87 -12.59 -44.86 -3.69
C ARG A 87 -11.09 -45.20 -3.75
N ARG A 88 -10.55 -45.81 -2.69
CA ARG A 88 -9.15 -46.28 -2.62
C ARG A 88 -8.96 -47.66 -3.23
N GLY A 89 -9.44 -47.87 -4.46
CA GLY A 89 -9.38 -49.16 -5.16
C GLY A 89 -10.42 -50.19 -4.71
N LEU A 90 -11.20 -49.91 -3.66
CA LEU A 90 -12.30 -50.75 -3.19
C LEU A 90 -13.49 -50.78 -4.17
N SER A 91 -14.21 -51.89 -4.16
CA SER A 91 -15.38 -52.18 -4.97
C SER A 91 -16.58 -52.55 -4.09
N VAL A 92 -17.79 -52.52 -4.67
CA VAL A 92 -19.01 -52.93 -3.99
C VAL A 92 -18.87 -54.39 -3.53
N GLY A 93 -19.19 -54.65 -2.26
CA GLY A 93 -18.99 -55.96 -1.64
C GLY A 93 -17.68 -56.13 -0.87
N ASP A 94 -16.70 -55.22 -1.03
CA ASP A 94 -15.47 -55.28 -0.24
C ASP A 94 -15.73 -54.85 1.21
N SER A 95 -15.00 -55.47 2.15
CA SER A 95 -15.01 -55.06 3.56
C SER A 95 -14.14 -53.83 3.79
N ILE A 96 -14.63 -52.90 4.60
CA ILE A 96 -13.95 -51.66 4.96
C ILE A 96 -14.06 -51.39 6.47
N GLY A 97 -12.95 -50.95 7.06
CA GLY A 97 -12.93 -50.50 8.45
C GLY A 97 -13.47 -49.07 8.57
N VAL A 98 -14.35 -48.86 9.54
CA VAL A 98 -14.98 -47.57 9.85
C VAL A 98 -14.76 -47.23 11.31
N VAL A 99 -14.51 -45.95 11.57
CA VAL A 99 -14.48 -45.36 12.91
C VAL A 99 -15.67 -44.42 13.04
N TYR A 100 -16.41 -44.53 14.14
CA TYR A 100 -17.51 -43.62 14.44
C TYR A 100 -17.39 -43.08 15.87
N GLN A 101 -18.00 -41.92 16.10
CA GLN A 101 -18.09 -41.33 17.43
C GLN A 101 -19.17 -42.07 18.24
N LYS A 102 -18.82 -42.64 19.39
CA LYS A 102 -19.72 -43.50 20.17
C LYS A 102 -21.05 -42.83 20.53
N ASP A 103 -21.01 -41.55 20.90
CA ASP A 103 -22.19 -40.79 21.33
C ASP A 103 -22.97 -40.15 20.15
N ASP A 104 -22.38 -40.15 18.94
CA ASP A 104 -22.97 -39.59 17.71
C ASP A 104 -22.49 -40.36 16.46
N PRO A 105 -23.07 -41.54 16.16
CA PRO A 105 -22.61 -42.38 15.05
C PRO A 105 -22.77 -41.78 13.65
N GLU A 106 -23.52 -40.68 13.49
CA GLU A 106 -23.55 -39.91 12.24
C GLU A 106 -22.18 -39.31 11.91
N ASN A 107 -21.38 -39.02 12.93
CA ASN A 107 -19.99 -38.65 12.76
C ASN A 107 -19.14 -39.94 12.62
N ASN A 108 -18.99 -40.40 11.38
CA ASN A 108 -18.19 -41.56 11.02
C ASN A 108 -17.23 -41.25 9.84
N MET A 109 -16.14 -42.00 9.78
CA MET A 109 -15.17 -41.96 8.69
C MET A 109 -14.48 -43.31 8.53
N THR A 110 -13.79 -43.54 7.42
CA THR A 110 -13.02 -44.78 7.25
C THR A 110 -11.78 -44.79 8.16
N VAL A 111 -11.31 -45.98 8.52
CA VAL A 111 -10.08 -46.15 9.32
C VAL A 111 -8.88 -45.47 8.65
N PHE A 112 -8.84 -45.47 7.31
CA PHE A 112 -7.79 -44.80 6.56
C PHE A 112 -7.84 -43.28 6.76
N GLU A 113 -9.01 -42.66 6.60
CA GLU A 113 -9.18 -41.21 6.84
C GLU A 113 -8.92 -40.83 8.31
N TYR A 114 -9.24 -41.72 9.25
CA TYR A 114 -8.97 -41.50 10.67
C TYR A 114 -7.47 -41.38 10.99
N PHE A 115 -6.65 -42.28 10.41
CA PHE A 115 -5.21 -42.27 10.64
C PHE A 115 -4.45 -41.26 9.78
N ASP A 116 -4.93 -40.98 8.56
CA ASP A 116 -4.35 -39.95 7.70
C ASP A 116 -4.56 -38.54 8.29
N GLY A 117 -5.60 -38.36 9.12
CA GLY A 117 -5.94 -37.08 9.72
C GLY A 117 -6.43 -36.08 8.67
N PRO A 118 -6.70 -34.83 9.07
CA PRO A 118 -7.20 -33.85 8.12
C PRO A 118 -6.08 -33.36 7.19
N GLU A 119 -6.31 -33.41 5.88
CA GLU A 119 -5.36 -32.91 4.87
C GLU A 119 -5.31 -31.37 4.85
N PHE A 120 -4.53 -30.78 5.76
CA PHE A 120 -4.40 -29.32 5.88
C PHE A 120 -3.31 -28.70 5.01
N GLY A 121 -2.35 -29.52 4.56
CA GLY A 121 -1.08 -29.02 4.01
C GLY A 121 -1.26 -28.11 2.80
N SER A 122 -2.11 -28.50 1.85
CA SER A 122 -2.34 -27.73 0.62
C SER A 122 -3.13 -26.44 0.87
N VAL A 123 -4.17 -26.48 1.70
CA VAL A 123 -5.05 -25.32 1.98
C VAL A 123 -4.30 -24.21 2.72
N ILE A 124 -3.47 -24.56 3.71
CA ILE A 124 -2.66 -23.58 4.45
C ILE A 124 -1.70 -22.84 3.51
N ILE A 125 -1.09 -23.54 2.55
CA ILE A 125 -0.20 -22.94 1.55
C ILE A 125 -0.96 -21.90 0.72
N PHE A 126 -2.17 -22.21 0.23
CA PHE A 126 -2.98 -21.25 -0.53
C PHE A 126 -3.33 -20.00 0.29
N VAL A 127 -3.65 -20.16 1.58
CA VAL A 127 -3.95 -19.03 2.47
C VAL A 127 -2.71 -18.15 2.70
N ILE A 128 -1.53 -18.76 2.94
CA ILE A 128 -0.29 -18.00 3.10
C ILE A 128 0.06 -17.23 1.83
N VAL A 129 0.01 -17.88 0.67
CA VAL A 129 0.29 -17.25 -0.63
C VAL A 129 -0.67 -16.08 -0.88
N ALA A 130 -1.96 -16.25 -0.59
CA ALA A 130 -2.96 -15.19 -0.68
C ALA A 130 -2.61 -13.97 0.20
N ILE A 131 -2.25 -14.19 1.47
CA ILE A 131 -1.88 -13.13 2.41
C ILE A 131 -0.63 -12.40 1.93
N VAL A 132 0.40 -13.14 1.50
CA VAL A 132 1.66 -12.56 0.99
C VAL A 132 1.41 -11.71 -0.25
N LEU A 133 0.60 -12.19 -1.20
CA LEU A 133 0.25 -11.43 -2.40
C LEU A 133 -0.57 -10.17 -2.07
N ALA A 134 -1.51 -10.26 -1.13
CA ALA A 134 -2.28 -9.11 -0.65
C ALA A 134 -1.37 -8.06 0.01
N ALA A 135 -0.46 -8.48 0.89
CA ALA A 135 0.51 -7.61 1.55
C ALA A 135 1.48 -6.96 0.54
N TYR A 136 2.01 -7.73 -0.40
CA TYR A 136 2.88 -7.23 -1.47
C TYR A 136 2.17 -6.19 -2.34
N ARG A 137 0.93 -6.48 -2.75
CA ARG A 137 0.13 -5.55 -3.56
C ARG A 137 -0.23 -4.29 -2.79
N TRP A 138 -0.58 -4.41 -1.52
CA TRP A 138 -0.83 -3.26 -0.64
C TRP A 138 0.42 -2.39 -0.51
N LEU A 139 1.58 -2.98 -0.22
CA LEU A 139 2.86 -2.26 -0.13
C LEU A 139 3.21 -1.56 -1.44
N THR A 140 3.03 -2.22 -2.58
CA THR A 140 3.34 -1.66 -3.89
C THR A 140 2.41 -0.50 -4.24
N ILE A 141 1.11 -0.63 -3.96
CA ILE A 141 0.14 0.44 -4.13
C ILE A 141 0.48 1.60 -3.18
N ASN A 142 0.68 1.34 -1.90
CA ASN A 142 0.91 2.38 -0.91
C ASN A 142 2.22 3.14 -1.17
N ARG A 143 3.30 2.46 -1.59
CA ARG A 143 4.54 3.11 -2.07
C ARG A 143 4.24 4.00 -3.27
N LYS A 144 3.56 3.49 -4.29
CA LYS A 144 3.23 4.24 -5.50
C LYS A 144 2.35 5.47 -5.23
N TYR A 145 1.51 5.49 -4.20
CA TYR A 145 0.69 6.65 -3.84
C TYR A 145 1.37 7.60 -2.87
N ASN A 146 2.17 7.10 -1.93
CA ASN A 146 2.93 7.97 -1.03
C ASN A 146 4.09 8.66 -1.75
N ASP A 147 4.60 8.08 -2.83
CA ASP A 147 5.68 8.67 -3.62
C ASP A 147 5.18 9.62 -4.70
N ARG A 148 3.87 9.66 -5.01
CA ARG A 148 3.30 10.48 -6.09
C ARG A 148 3.04 11.91 -5.65
N CYS A 149 3.23 12.84 -6.56
CA CYS A 149 2.90 14.24 -6.32
C CYS A 149 1.37 14.43 -6.14
N PRO A 150 0.86 15.10 -5.08
CA PRO A 150 -0.45 15.74 -5.05
C PRO A 150 -0.77 16.45 -6.36
N GLU A 151 -2.05 16.40 -6.72
CA GLU A 151 -2.57 17.11 -7.88
C GLU A 151 -2.45 18.62 -7.62
N LEU A 152 -1.54 19.26 -8.34
CA LEU A 152 -1.35 20.70 -8.35
C LEU A 152 -2.15 21.30 -9.51
N GLU A 153 -3.41 21.67 -9.25
CA GLU A 153 -4.39 22.02 -10.31
C GLU A 153 -4.03 23.24 -11.17
N ARG A 154 -3.22 24.18 -10.67
CA ARG A 154 -2.84 25.43 -11.37
C ARG A 154 -1.37 25.76 -11.16
N SER A 155 -0.82 26.64 -11.99
CA SER A 155 0.58 27.05 -11.87
C SER A 155 0.85 27.76 -10.54
N GLY A 156 2.02 27.51 -9.98
CA GLY A 156 2.44 28.07 -8.70
C GLY A 156 3.95 28.26 -8.65
N LYS A 157 4.38 29.18 -7.78
CA LYS A 157 5.78 29.59 -7.68
C LYS A 157 6.18 29.83 -6.23
N CYS A 158 7.39 29.38 -5.90
CA CYS A 158 7.99 29.54 -4.59
C CYS A 158 9.48 29.91 -4.76
N THR A 159 9.99 30.76 -3.88
CA THR A 159 11.44 30.91 -3.69
C THR A 159 11.81 30.34 -2.34
N ILE A 160 12.78 29.42 -2.31
CA ILE A 160 13.27 28.78 -1.10
C ILE A 160 14.68 29.27 -0.85
N TYR A 161 14.93 29.84 0.31
CA TYR A 161 16.27 30.19 0.78
C TYR A 161 16.71 29.19 1.82
N ARG A 162 17.97 28.74 1.76
CA ARG A 162 18.61 27.99 2.83
C ARG A 162 19.61 28.91 3.53
N THR A 163 19.35 29.18 4.80
CA THR A 163 20.29 29.87 5.70
C THR A 163 21.05 28.85 6.53
N ASP A 164 21.96 29.31 7.39
CA ASP A 164 22.67 28.45 8.34
C ASP A 164 21.76 27.82 9.41
N LYS A 165 20.53 28.33 9.58
CA LYS A 165 19.60 27.91 10.65
C LYS A 165 18.36 27.18 10.16
N GLU A 166 17.81 27.65 9.04
CA GLU A 166 16.50 27.21 8.56
C GLU A 166 16.32 27.45 7.05
N TYR A 167 15.35 26.76 6.50
CA TYR A 167 14.76 27.05 5.20
C TYR A 167 13.69 28.14 5.33
N ILE A 168 13.73 29.12 4.43
CA ILE A 168 12.72 30.18 4.32
C ILE A 168 12.01 29.99 2.99
N PHE A 169 10.73 29.68 3.05
CA PHE A 169 9.91 29.54 1.86
C PHE A 169 9.08 30.81 1.68
N VAL A 170 9.22 31.43 0.51
CA VAL A 170 8.57 32.68 0.16
C VAL A 170 7.63 32.43 -1.02
N THR A 171 6.38 32.85 -0.87
CA THR A 171 5.36 32.72 -1.92
C THR A 171 5.64 33.72 -3.04
N VAL A 172 5.55 33.29 -4.30
CA VAL A 172 5.76 34.17 -5.46
C VAL A 172 4.48 34.25 -6.29
N TYR A 173 3.93 35.46 -6.40
CA TYR A 173 2.78 35.78 -7.26
C TYR A 173 3.29 36.39 -8.55
N HIS A 174 3.06 35.72 -9.68
CA HIS A 174 3.60 36.11 -10.99
C HIS A 174 5.13 36.30 -10.96
N ALA A 175 5.61 37.52 -10.70
CA ALA A 175 7.03 37.88 -10.58
C ALA A 175 7.43 38.38 -9.17
N ASN A 176 6.46 38.64 -8.30
CA ASN A 176 6.67 39.35 -7.03
C ASN A 176 6.55 38.40 -5.84
N SER A 177 7.48 38.52 -4.90
CA SER A 177 7.50 37.73 -3.67
C SER A 177 6.65 38.41 -2.59
N SER A 178 5.79 37.65 -1.90
CA SER A 178 4.94 38.17 -0.81
C SER A 178 4.56 37.07 0.19
N TYR A 179 3.66 37.40 1.12
CA TYR A 179 3.06 36.45 2.07
C TYR A 179 2.21 35.40 1.34
N PRO A 180 2.07 34.18 1.90
CA PRO A 180 2.67 33.72 3.15
C PRO A 180 4.17 33.41 3.04
N ILE A 181 4.87 33.56 4.15
CA ILE A 181 6.27 33.15 4.34
C ILE A 181 6.28 32.07 5.41
N LYS A 182 6.96 30.96 5.13
CA LYS A 182 7.04 29.81 6.03
C LYS A 182 8.50 29.49 6.33
N PHE A 183 8.73 28.94 7.51
CA PHE A 183 10.06 28.61 8.02
C PHE A 183 10.10 27.14 8.41
N LEU A 184 11.22 26.47 8.16
CA LEU A 184 11.39 25.06 8.48
C LEU A 184 12.84 24.79 8.88
N PRO A 185 13.11 24.07 9.99
CA PRO A 185 14.48 23.79 10.41
C PRO A 185 15.21 22.89 9.40
N LEU A 186 16.54 22.93 9.39
CA LEU A 186 17.33 22.22 8.37
C LEU A 186 17.20 20.68 8.46
N ASP A 187 16.97 20.15 9.65
CA ASP A 187 16.81 18.72 9.97
C ASP A 187 15.37 18.20 9.78
N CYS A 188 14.48 19.01 9.20
CA CYS A 188 13.10 18.62 8.93
C CYS A 188 12.99 17.36 8.04
N ASP A 189 11.97 16.55 8.31
CA ASP A 189 11.63 15.41 7.46
C ASP A 189 11.05 15.84 6.09
N ASN A 190 10.98 14.88 5.16
CA ASN A 190 10.47 15.14 3.81
C ASN A 190 8.98 15.49 3.79
N GLY A 191 8.17 14.96 4.71
CA GLY A 191 6.74 15.22 4.77
C GLY A 191 6.45 16.67 5.20
N ALA A 192 7.17 17.18 6.20
CA ALA A 192 7.09 18.58 6.63
C ALA A 192 7.50 19.53 5.50
N PHE A 193 8.55 19.18 4.75
CA PHE A 193 9.00 19.95 3.59
C PHE A 193 7.94 19.95 2.46
N GLU A 194 7.38 18.78 2.14
CA GLU A 194 6.33 18.62 1.14
C GLU A 194 5.07 19.43 1.49
N ASN A 195 4.64 19.37 2.75
CA ASN A 195 3.46 20.08 3.23
C ASN A 195 3.64 21.60 3.07
N ILE A 196 4.76 22.17 3.53
CA ILE A 196 5.01 23.61 3.39
C ILE A 196 5.09 24.05 1.93
N LEU A 197 5.75 23.26 1.08
CA LEU A 197 5.89 23.60 -0.34
C LEU A 197 4.54 23.58 -1.05
N THR A 198 3.70 22.60 -0.74
CA THR A 198 2.35 22.45 -1.29
C THR A 198 1.42 23.56 -0.78
N ASP A 199 1.48 23.89 0.50
CA ASP A 199 0.76 25.03 1.10
C ASP A 199 1.09 26.34 0.38
N ILE A 200 2.38 26.57 0.06
CA ILE A 200 2.81 27.77 -0.65
C ILE A 200 2.37 27.76 -2.10
N PHE A 201 2.39 26.61 -2.78
CA PHE A 201 1.86 26.51 -4.13
C PHE A 201 0.38 26.83 -4.18
N HIS A 202 -0.42 26.31 -3.25
CA HIS A 202 -1.83 26.71 -3.12
C HIS A 202 -1.98 28.20 -2.84
N ALA A 203 -1.16 28.76 -1.94
CA ALA A 203 -1.21 30.19 -1.64
C ALA A 203 -0.87 31.05 -2.87
N SER A 204 0.10 30.63 -3.68
CA SER A 204 0.56 31.34 -4.89
C SER A 204 -0.46 31.39 -6.03
N GLN A 205 -1.51 30.55 -5.97
CA GLN A 205 -2.60 30.53 -6.94
C GLN A 205 -3.68 31.59 -6.68
N HIS A 206 -3.75 32.13 -5.46
CA HIS A 206 -4.80 33.07 -5.10
C HIS A 206 -4.43 34.49 -5.55
N ASP A 207 -5.33 35.17 -6.28
CA ASP A 207 -5.17 36.57 -6.72
C ASP A 207 -5.12 37.59 -5.56
N LYS A 208 -5.04 37.15 -4.30
CA LYS A 208 -4.82 38.00 -3.12
C LYS A 208 -3.36 38.37 -3.00
N TYR A 209 -2.89 39.13 -3.98
CA TYR A 209 -1.57 39.75 -3.95
C TYR A 209 -1.64 41.07 -3.19
N THR A 210 -1.01 41.12 -2.01
CA THR A 210 -0.67 42.39 -1.38
C THR A 210 0.79 42.68 -1.73
N GLU A 211 1.01 43.75 -2.49
CA GLU A 211 2.35 44.22 -2.78
C GLU A 211 3.04 44.62 -1.48
N ILE A 212 4.19 43.99 -1.23
CA ILE A 212 5.01 44.25 -0.06
C ILE A 212 6.28 44.95 -0.50
N LYS A 213 6.68 46.01 0.21
CA LYS A 213 7.94 46.70 -0.09
C LYS A 213 9.12 45.77 0.21
N ALA A 214 10.20 45.89 -0.57
CA ALA A 214 11.40 45.05 -0.37
C ALA A 214 11.96 45.13 1.06
N SER A 215 11.84 46.29 1.73
CA SER A 215 12.26 46.49 3.13
C SER A 215 11.34 45.82 4.15
N GLU A 216 10.07 45.63 3.82
CA GLU A 216 9.10 44.90 4.65
C GLU A 216 9.24 43.39 4.43
N LEU A 217 9.46 42.96 3.20
CA LEU A 217 9.67 41.55 2.86
C LEU A 217 10.89 40.97 3.57
N ILE A 218 12.04 41.68 3.54
CA ILE A 218 13.25 41.21 4.21
C ILE A 218 13.06 41.09 5.73
N LYS A 219 12.29 42.00 6.34
CA LYS A 219 11.90 41.93 7.76
C LYS A 219 10.95 40.77 8.02
N ALA A 220 9.98 40.53 7.14
CA ALA A 220 9.04 39.41 7.23
C ALA A 220 9.75 38.04 7.13
N MET A 221 10.82 37.97 6.32
CA MET A 221 11.75 36.83 6.26
C MET A 221 12.69 36.73 7.48
N LYS A 222 12.55 37.64 8.46
CA LYS A 222 13.40 37.74 9.67
C LYS A 222 14.88 37.94 9.36
N GLN A 223 15.20 38.62 8.25
CA GLN A 223 16.57 38.92 7.82
C GLN A 223 16.90 40.39 8.03
N ARG A 224 18.18 40.70 8.33
CA ARG A 224 18.61 42.08 8.59
C ARG A 224 18.70 42.92 7.33
N SER A 225 19.17 42.34 6.22
CA SER A 225 19.31 43.01 4.93
C SER A 225 19.38 42.03 3.78
N TRP A 226 19.03 42.49 2.57
CA TRP A 226 19.18 41.72 1.34
C TRP A 226 20.62 41.32 1.06
N ARG A 227 21.57 42.22 1.31
CA ARG A 227 23.00 41.95 1.14
C ARG A 227 23.47 40.79 2.03
N GLN A 228 23.07 40.80 3.30
CA GLN A 228 23.42 39.72 4.23
C GLN A 228 22.78 38.40 3.80
N LEU A 229 21.49 38.41 3.42
CA LEU A 229 20.81 37.22 2.95
C LEU A 229 21.55 36.61 1.75
N TYR A 230 21.89 37.40 0.74
CA TYR A 230 22.58 36.90 -0.46
C TYR A 230 24.01 36.41 -0.20
N MET A 231 24.71 36.96 0.79
CA MET A 231 26.06 36.50 1.15
C MET A 231 26.07 35.19 1.95
N HIS A 232 25.01 34.91 2.70
CA HIS A 232 24.93 33.82 3.67
C HIS A 232 23.77 32.85 3.42
N SER A 233 23.24 32.82 2.20
CA SER A 233 22.24 31.83 1.81
C SER A 233 22.41 31.39 0.37
N THR A 234 21.94 30.19 0.10
CA THR A 234 21.62 29.72 -1.25
C THR A 234 20.12 29.81 -1.45
N SER A 235 19.69 29.96 -2.70
CA SER A 235 18.28 29.93 -3.01
C SER A 235 17.97 29.17 -4.28
N VAL A 236 16.75 28.64 -4.33
CA VAL A 236 16.15 28.07 -5.53
C VAL A 236 14.79 28.70 -5.77
N ARG A 237 14.46 28.89 -7.04
CA ARG A 237 13.11 29.21 -7.48
C ARG A 237 12.46 27.93 -7.99
N VAL A 238 11.34 27.56 -7.38
CA VAL A 238 10.54 26.39 -7.78
C VAL A 238 9.28 26.90 -8.47
N THR A 239 9.02 26.42 -9.68
CA THR A 239 7.82 26.78 -10.45
C THR A 239 7.17 25.53 -11.00
N HIS A 240 5.84 25.50 -11.07
CA HIS A 240 5.13 24.38 -11.71
C HIS A 240 3.98 24.88 -12.60
N ASP A 241 3.62 24.07 -13.58
CA ASP A 241 2.56 24.34 -14.57
C ASP A 241 1.53 23.19 -14.66
N SER A 242 1.21 22.59 -13.51
CA SER A 242 0.35 21.39 -13.30
C SER A 242 0.91 20.07 -13.82
N HIS A 243 1.72 20.07 -14.89
CA HIS A 243 2.35 18.87 -15.44
C HIS A 243 3.84 18.79 -15.18
N ARG A 244 4.53 19.94 -15.12
CA ARG A 244 5.97 20.00 -14.90
C ARG A 244 6.28 20.85 -13.70
N LEU A 245 7.36 20.48 -13.02
CA LEU A 245 7.99 21.28 -11.98
C LEU A 245 9.42 21.59 -12.39
N LYS A 246 9.82 22.84 -12.25
CA LYS A 246 11.16 23.35 -12.55
C LYS A 246 11.79 23.90 -11.29
N ILE A 247 13.06 23.60 -11.08
CA ILE A 247 13.89 24.11 -9.98
C ILE A 247 15.05 24.86 -10.60
N LEU A 248 15.07 26.17 -10.40
CA LEU A 248 16.12 27.06 -10.88
C LEU A 248 16.96 27.53 -9.69
N PRO A 249 18.19 27.04 -9.52
CA PRO A 249 19.08 27.48 -8.47
C PRO A 249 19.67 28.87 -8.73
N THR A 250 20.31 29.42 -7.70
CA THR A 250 21.11 30.64 -7.79
C THR A 250 22.60 30.34 -7.73
N ARG A 251 23.41 31.16 -8.40
CA ARG A 251 24.87 31.21 -8.31
C ARG A 251 25.31 32.53 -7.69
N LYS A 252 26.50 32.55 -7.08
CA LYS A 252 27.10 33.80 -6.61
C LYS A 252 27.48 34.66 -7.81
N ALA A 253 26.92 35.86 -7.92
CA ALA A 253 27.38 36.86 -8.87
C ALA A 253 28.66 37.51 -8.34
N THR A 254 29.61 37.80 -9.24
CA THR A 254 30.94 38.31 -8.90
C THR A 254 30.92 39.57 -8.02
N ASP A 255 29.91 40.46 -8.15
CA ASP A 255 29.92 41.73 -7.42
C ASP A 255 28.56 42.25 -6.88
N LYS A 256 27.42 41.59 -7.13
CA LYS A 256 26.08 42.22 -6.89
C LYS A 256 24.97 41.34 -6.28
N GLY A 257 25.27 40.13 -5.79
CA GLY A 257 24.29 39.28 -5.10
C GLY A 257 24.15 37.88 -5.71
N LEU A 258 22.91 37.37 -5.80
CA LEU A 258 22.59 36.09 -6.42
C LEU A 258 22.15 36.30 -7.88
N ASP A 259 22.72 35.51 -8.79
CA ASP A 259 22.28 35.41 -10.19
C ASP A 259 21.62 34.04 -10.42
N TRP A 260 20.78 33.90 -11.45
CA TRP A 260 20.12 32.63 -11.76
C TRP A 260 21.08 31.71 -12.51
N ASP A 261 21.15 30.46 -12.06
CA ASP A 261 22.00 29.43 -12.64
C ASP A 261 21.17 28.50 -13.53
N TYR A 262 20.98 28.94 -14.77
CA TYR A 262 20.21 28.19 -15.78
C TYR A 262 20.90 26.89 -16.20
N ASP A 263 22.22 26.79 -16.06
CA ASP A 263 22.98 25.58 -16.40
C ASP A 263 22.66 24.41 -15.45
N ARG A 264 22.24 24.74 -14.22
CA ARG A 264 21.83 23.77 -13.18
C ARG A 264 20.30 23.67 -13.01
N GLU A 265 19.51 24.21 -13.94
CA GLU A 265 18.05 24.09 -13.90
C GLU A 265 17.62 22.62 -14.03
N LEU A 266 16.75 22.16 -13.14
CA LEU A 266 16.17 20.82 -13.19
C LEU A 266 14.70 20.89 -13.55
N SER A 267 14.22 19.94 -14.36
CA SER A 267 12.80 19.80 -14.70
C SER A 267 12.31 18.39 -14.46
N PHE A 268 11.14 18.29 -13.83
CA PHE A 268 10.47 17.06 -13.45
C PHE A 268 9.09 17.01 -14.10
N ASP A 269 8.72 15.85 -14.64
CA ASP A 269 7.36 15.51 -15.04
C ASP A 269 6.61 15.02 -13.80
N LEU A 270 5.61 15.78 -13.33
CA LEU A 270 4.87 15.51 -12.09
C LEU A 270 4.05 14.21 -12.15
N ASP A 271 3.69 13.72 -13.35
CA ASP A 271 2.98 12.45 -13.52
C ASP A 271 3.86 11.23 -13.25
N ARG A 272 5.19 11.42 -13.36
CA ARG A 272 6.21 10.36 -13.25
C ARG A 272 7.15 10.54 -12.08
N ALA A 273 7.42 11.78 -11.69
CA ALA A 273 8.37 12.11 -10.64
C ALA A 273 7.81 11.82 -9.25
N SER A 274 8.73 11.55 -8.32
CA SER A 274 8.41 11.42 -6.91
C SER A 274 8.73 12.70 -6.16
N TRP A 275 7.85 13.14 -5.25
CA TRP A 275 8.14 14.28 -4.37
C TRP A 275 9.42 14.10 -3.58
N LYS A 276 9.68 12.87 -3.11
CA LYS A 276 10.92 12.56 -2.41
C LYS A 276 12.15 12.92 -3.27
N ASN A 277 12.13 12.57 -4.55
CA ASN A 277 13.23 12.89 -5.47
C ASN A 277 13.32 14.41 -5.71
N ILE A 278 12.18 15.08 -5.92
CA ILE A 278 12.13 16.54 -6.10
C ILE A 278 12.72 17.25 -4.87
N ILE A 279 12.31 16.87 -3.65
CA ILE A 279 12.77 17.46 -2.40
C ILE A 279 14.27 17.21 -2.21
N ILE A 280 14.75 15.99 -2.46
CA ILE A 280 16.18 15.67 -2.41
C ILE A 280 16.96 16.54 -3.40
N SER A 281 16.46 16.72 -4.62
CA SER A 281 17.09 17.59 -5.62
C SER A 281 17.11 19.06 -5.19
N ILE A 282 16.02 19.58 -4.62
CA ILE A 282 15.96 20.93 -4.04
C ILE A 282 17.04 21.09 -2.96
N ARG A 283 17.11 20.14 -2.01
CA ARG A 283 18.09 20.19 -0.91
C ARG A 283 19.51 20.16 -1.44
N LYS A 284 19.82 19.27 -2.38
CA LYS A 284 21.14 19.18 -3.02
C LYS A 284 21.54 20.46 -3.75
N LEU A 285 20.59 21.15 -4.39
CA LEU A 285 20.86 22.44 -5.03
C LEU A 285 21.05 23.59 -4.02
N LEU A 286 20.45 23.48 -2.83
CA LEU A 286 20.60 24.42 -1.73
C LEU A 286 21.83 24.14 -0.86
N GLU A 287 22.39 22.94 -0.85
CA GLU A 287 23.65 22.66 -0.16
C GLU A 287 24.78 23.53 -0.74
N ASN A 288 25.53 24.19 0.15
CA ASN A 288 26.70 24.94 -0.25
C ASN A 288 27.75 23.91 -0.72
N ASN A 289 28.18 23.98 -1.99
CA ASN A 289 29.39 23.31 -2.43
C ASN A 289 30.58 24.01 -1.74
N GLU A 290 30.89 23.65 -0.49
CA GLU A 290 32.12 24.06 0.20
C GLU A 290 33.35 23.27 -0.25
N THR A 291 33.35 22.70 -1.46
CA THR A 291 34.47 21.92 -2.03
C THR A 291 35.28 22.68 -3.07
N GLU A 292 35.41 23.99 -2.92
CA GLU A 292 36.48 24.77 -3.55
C GLU A 292 37.06 25.74 -2.51
N ARG A 293 37.87 25.18 -1.60
CA ARG A 293 38.90 25.90 -0.85
C ARG A 293 40.20 25.15 -0.99
#